data_AF-A0A830DMX4-F1
#
_entry.id   AF-A0A830DMX4-F1
#
_cell.length_a   1.000
_cell.length_b   1.000
_cell.length_c   1.000
_cell.angle_alpha   90.00
_cell.angle_beta   90.00
_cell.angle_gamma   90.00
#
_symmetry.space_group_name_H-M   'P 1'
#
loop_
_entity.id
_entity.type
_entity.pdbx_description
1 polymer ?
#
loop_
_entity_poly.entity_id
_entity_poly.type
_entity_poly.pdbx_seq_one_letter_code
_entity_poly.pdbx_strand_id
1 'polypeptide(L)'
;VHVELVQSIKDAEEGLFHLKKARLLREADSVLEGSVISDDVKVEPLDPTNAEAEPLVDQSFSIGSKCRFRYTNGRWYNGLIVGLEGSGTAKITFLTPTSESMLVG
;
A
#
# COMPACT_ATOMS: atom_id res chain seq x y z
N VAL A 1 -26.22 21.87 34.34
CA VAL A 1 -27.03 21.15 33.33
C VAL A 1 -26.29 20.95 32.01
N HIS A 2 -25.57 21.95 31.45
CA HIS A 2 -24.84 21.75 30.18
C HIS A 2 -23.54 20.93 30.28
N VAL A 3 -22.88 20.90 31.44
CA VAL A 3 -21.57 20.23 31.59
C VAL A 3 -21.70 18.71 31.45
N GLU A 4 -22.70 18.10 32.09
CA GLU A 4 -22.95 16.66 32.01
C GLU A 4 -23.32 16.24 30.59
N LEU A 5 -24.16 17.03 29.90
CA LEU A 5 -24.51 16.78 28.51
C LEU A 5 -23.29 16.81 27.59
N VAL A 6 -22.42 17.82 27.74
CA VAL A 6 -21.19 17.93 26.95
C VAL A 6 -20.24 16.78 27.24
N GLN A 7 -20.14 16.34 28.50
CA GLN A 7 -19.30 15.19 28.85
C GLN A 7 -19.85 13.89 28.24
N SER A 8 -21.16 13.64 28.34
CA SER A 8 -21.76 12.45 27.75
C SER A 8 -21.63 12.40 26.23
N ILE A 9 -21.65 13.55 25.54
CA ILE A 9 -21.38 13.61 24.09
C ILE A 9 -19.95 13.17 23.79
N LYS A 10 -18.96 13.70 24.52
CA LYS A 10 -17.55 13.33 24.34
C LYS A 10 -17.32 11.85 24.58
N ASP A 11 -17.90 11.31 25.64
CA ASP A 11 -17.76 9.89 25.97
C ASP A 11 -18.38 9.01 24.87
N ALA A 12 -19.51 9.44 24.29
CA ALA A 12 -20.13 8.76 23.16
C ALA A 12 -19.31 8.86 21.87
N GLU A 13 -18.69 10.01 21.58
CA GLU A 13 -17.80 10.21 20.44
C GLU A 13 -16.55 9.33 20.53
N GLU A 14 -15.93 9.25 21.70
CA GLU A 14 -14.78 8.39 21.96
C GLU A 14 -15.16 6.90 21.82
N GLY A 15 -16.28 6.50 22.41
CA GLY A 15 -16.82 5.14 22.26
C GLY A 15 -17.08 4.78 20.80
N LEU A 16 -17.67 5.69 20.02
CA LEU A 16 -17.95 5.49 18.60
C LEU A 16 -16.65 5.38 17.77
N PHE A 17 -15.65 6.19 18.10
CA PHE A 17 -14.34 6.12 17.46
C PHE A 17 -13.69 4.74 17.66
N HIS A 18 -13.67 4.23 18.90
CA HIS A 18 -13.13 2.91 19.20
C HIS A 18 -13.89 1.79 18.50
N LEU A 19 -15.23 1.87 18.44
CA LEU A 19 -16.07 0.89 17.75
C LEU A 19 -15.74 0.83 16.26
N LYS A 20 -15.64 1.99 15.60
CA LYS A 20 -15.31 2.08 14.16
C LYS A 20 -13.92 1.52 13.88
N LYS A 21 -12.93 1.87 14.72
CA LYS A 21 -11.56 1.33 14.60
C LYS A 21 -11.54 -0.19 14.72
N ALA A 22 -12.21 -0.75 15.74
CA ALA A 22 -12.26 -2.18 15.96
C ALA A 22 -12.93 -2.92 14.78
N ARG A 23 -14.02 -2.36 14.25
CA ARG A 23 -14.69 -2.91 13.06
C ARG A 23 -13.78 -2.91 11.83
N LEU A 24 -13.10 -1.80 11.56
CA LEU A 24 -12.20 -1.67 10.41
C LEU A 24 -11.04 -2.68 10.49
N LEU A 25 -10.45 -2.86 11.69
CA LEU A 25 -9.40 -3.86 11.89
C LEU A 25 -9.91 -5.28 11.60
N ARG A 26 -11.09 -5.65 12.11
CA ARG A 26 -11.70 -6.96 11.83
C ARG A 26 -12.01 -7.18 10.35
N GLU A 27 -12.50 -6.14 9.66
CA GLU A 27 -12.75 -6.21 8.22
C GLU A 27 -11.43 -6.40 7.44
N ALA A 28 -10.36 -5.71 7.83
CA ALA A 28 -9.03 -5.87 7.24
C ALA A 28 -8.47 -7.29 7.46
N ASP A 29 -8.59 -7.81 8.69
CA ASP A 29 -8.16 -9.18 9.02
C ASP A 29 -8.96 -10.21 8.21
N SER A 30 -10.28 -10.02 8.08
CA SER A 30 -11.14 -10.92 7.29
C SER A 30 -10.80 -10.93 5.79
N VAL A 31 -10.37 -9.79 5.23
CA VAL A 31 -9.90 -9.72 3.83
C VAL A 31 -8.58 -10.48 3.68
N LEU A 32 -7.68 -10.38 4.66
CA LEU A 32 -6.43 -11.11 4.66
C LEU A 32 -6.66 -12.62 4.75
N GLU A 33 -7.52 -13.07 5.67
CA GLU A 33 -7.84 -14.50 5.84
C GLU A 33 -8.65 -15.06 4.66
N GLY A 34 -9.59 -14.29 4.11
CA GLY A 34 -10.31 -14.66 2.89
C GLY A 34 -9.42 -14.79 1.66
N SER A 35 -8.28 -14.10 1.63
CA SER A 35 -7.27 -14.24 0.58
C SER A 35 -6.43 -15.52 0.69
N VAL A 36 -6.45 -16.22 1.84
CA VAL A 36 -5.68 -17.47 2.03
C VAL A 36 -6.50 -18.71 1.61
N ILE A 37 -7.82 -18.57 1.42
CA ILE A 37 -8.74 -19.70 1.15
C ILE A 37 -9.25 -19.71 -0.32
N SER A 38 -8.69 -18.90 -1.21
CA SER A 38 -8.87 -19.07 -2.65
C SER A 38 -7.78 -19.99 -3.19
N ASP A 39 -8.21 -21.20 -3.61
CA ASP A 39 -7.39 -22.31 -4.10
C ASP A 39 -6.31 -21.96 -5.14
N ASP A 40 -5.25 -22.78 -5.08
CA ASP A 40 -4.26 -23.12 -6.12
C ASP A 40 -2.89 -22.42 -6.11
N VAL A 41 -2.19 -22.52 -4.98
CA VAL A 41 -0.72 -22.64 -5.03
C VAL A 41 -0.36 -24.07 -4.66
N LYS A 42 -0.47 -24.98 -5.62
CA LYS A 42 0.28 -26.23 -5.61
C LYS A 42 1.77 -25.86 -5.57
N VAL A 43 2.34 -25.81 -4.37
CA VAL A 43 3.80 -25.70 -4.20
C VAL A 43 4.37 -27.03 -4.69
N GLU A 44 4.75 -27.07 -5.98
CA GLU A 44 5.58 -28.16 -6.46
C GLU A 44 6.92 -28.13 -5.70
N PRO A 45 7.42 -29.29 -5.23
CA PRO A 45 8.75 -29.36 -4.64
C PRO A 45 9.77 -28.83 -5.66
N LEU A 46 10.46 -27.75 -5.30
CA LEU A 46 11.53 -27.20 -6.13
C LEU A 46 12.63 -28.26 -6.24
N ASP A 47 12.77 -28.84 -7.43
CA ASP A 47 13.91 -29.68 -7.77
C ASP A 47 15.19 -28.81 -7.73
N PRO A 48 16.16 -29.10 -6.84
CA PRO A 48 17.37 -28.30 -6.69
C PRO A 48 18.27 -28.29 -7.95
N THR A 49 17.92 -29.08 -8.97
CA THR A 49 18.69 -29.22 -10.21
C THR A 49 18.33 -28.18 -11.28
N ASN A 50 17.21 -27.46 -11.16
CA ASN A 50 16.71 -26.53 -12.18
C ASN A 50 16.82 -25.04 -11.81
N ALA A 51 17.81 -24.66 -11.00
CA ALA A 51 18.11 -23.26 -10.71
C ALA A 51 18.85 -22.58 -11.88
N GLU A 52 18.27 -22.57 -13.08
CA GLU A 52 18.69 -21.63 -14.10
C GLU A 52 18.18 -20.26 -13.67
N ALA A 53 19.10 -19.35 -13.33
CA ALA A 53 18.74 -17.98 -12.97
C ALA A 53 17.99 -17.36 -14.14
N GLU A 54 16.71 -17.04 -13.94
CA GLU A 54 15.94 -16.30 -14.95
C GLU A 54 16.76 -15.05 -15.35
N PRO A 55 16.95 -14.80 -16.66
CA PRO A 55 17.72 -13.65 -17.10
C PRO A 55 17.05 -12.40 -16.52
N LEU A 56 17.86 -11.56 -15.85
CA LEU A 56 17.42 -10.25 -15.38
C LEU A 56 16.97 -9.46 -16.61
N VAL A 57 15.68 -9.49 -16.90
CA VAL A 57 15.10 -8.73 -18.01
C VAL A 57 15.50 -7.30 -17.75
N ASP A 58 16.29 -6.71 -18.65
CA ASP A 58 16.62 -5.28 -18.61
C ASP A 58 15.31 -4.51 -18.58
N GLN A 59 14.89 -4.14 -17.36
CA GLN A 59 13.59 -3.54 -17.13
C GLN A 59 13.67 -2.11 -17.66
N SER A 60 13.32 -1.97 -18.93
CA SER A 60 13.32 -0.71 -19.65
C SER A 60 12.19 0.17 -19.09
N PHE A 61 12.56 1.08 -18.20
CA PHE A 61 11.63 2.04 -17.63
C PHE A 61 11.20 3.05 -18.71
N SER A 62 9.90 3.09 -18.99
CA SER A 62 9.28 4.04 -19.92
C SER A 62 8.23 4.90 -19.22
N ILE A 63 7.88 6.05 -19.82
CA ILE A 63 6.78 6.88 -19.32
C ILE A 63 5.49 6.04 -19.33
N GLY A 64 4.75 6.07 -18.22
CA GLY A 64 3.58 5.22 -17.98
C GLY A 64 3.89 3.89 -17.29
N SER A 65 5.16 3.52 -17.11
CA SER A 65 5.52 2.32 -16.35
C SER A 65 5.23 2.50 -14.86
N LYS A 66 4.66 1.47 -14.24
CA LYS A 66 4.53 1.39 -12.78
C LYS A 66 5.86 0.99 -12.16
N CYS A 67 6.20 1.58 -11.02
CA CYS A 67 7.43 1.29 -10.30
C CYS A 67 7.23 1.43 -8.78
N ARG A 68 8.26 1.05 -8.01
CA ARG A 68 8.39 1.42 -6.60
C ARG A 68 9.54 2.40 -6.45
N PHE A 69 9.34 3.44 -5.65
CA PHE A 69 10.38 4.42 -5.34
C PHE A 69 10.46 4.65 -3.83
N ARG A 70 11.65 5.02 -3.38
CA ARG A 70 11.91 5.36 -1.97
C ARG A 70 11.74 6.85 -1.77
N TYR A 71 10.82 7.24 -0.90
CA TYR A 71 10.57 8.64 -0.60
C TYR A 71 11.51 9.17 0.49
N THR A 72 11.54 10.48 0.70
CA THR A 72 12.46 11.16 1.65
C THR A 72 12.27 10.69 3.10
N ASN A 73 11.09 10.19 3.45
CA ASN A 73 10.82 9.57 4.75
C ASN A 73 11.36 8.12 4.89
N GLY A 74 12.06 7.61 3.89
CA GLY A 74 12.67 6.29 3.85
C GLY A 74 11.72 5.14 3.49
N ARG A 75 10.41 5.39 3.32
CA ARG A 75 9.40 4.37 2.98
C ARG A 75 9.29 4.19 1.46
N TRP A 76 8.87 2.99 1.06
CA TRP A 76 8.63 2.63 -0.34
C TRP A 76 7.18 2.88 -0.72
N TYR A 77 6.98 3.55 -1.85
CA TYR A 77 5.67 3.84 -2.40
C TYR A 77 5.54 3.29 -3.83
N ASN A 78 4.30 2.99 -4.22
CA ASN A 78 3.97 2.68 -5.60
C ASN A 78 3.86 3.99 -6.38
N GLY A 79 4.49 4.04 -7.54
CA GLY A 79 4.47 5.22 -8.39
C GLY A 79 4.33 4.90 -9.87
N LEU A 80 4.08 5.96 -10.62
CA LEU A 80 3.98 5.95 -12.08
C LEU A 80 5.03 6.89 -12.64
N ILE A 81 5.82 6.41 -13.62
CA ILE A 81 6.80 7.26 -14.31
C ILE A 81 6.03 8.23 -15.22
N VAL A 82 6.14 9.52 -14.96
CA VAL A 82 5.49 10.58 -15.75
C VAL A 82 6.47 11.35 -16.63
N GLY A 83 7.77 11.19 -16.40
CA GLY A 83 8.80 11.81 -17.21
C GLY A 83 10.15 11.14 -16.99
N LEU A 84 11.04 11.26 -17.98
CA LEU A 84 12.42 10.83 -17.89
C LEU A 84 13.31 12.08 -18.00
N GLU A 85 14.24 12.24 -17.06
CA GLU A 85 15.22 13.32 -17.06
C GLU A 85 16.62 12.71 -17.26
N GLY A 86 17.09 12.69 -18.51
CA GLY A 86 18.41 12.17 -18.86
C GLY A 86 18.58 10.66 -18.67
N SER A 87 19.83 10.19 -18.65
CA SER A 87 20.18 8.77 -18.49
C SER A 87 20.11 8.37 -17.02
N GLY A 88 18.96 7.84 -16.60
CA GLY A 88 18.80 7.19 -15.29
C GLY A 88 18.04 7.98 -14.22
N THR A 89 17.51 9.16 -14.54
CA THR A 89 16.58 9.87 -13.64
C THR A 89 15.19 9.89 -14.24
N ALA A 90 14.17 9.71 -13.39
CA ALA A 90 12.77 9.70 -13.78
C ALA A 90 11.95 10.53 -12.79
N LYS A 91 10.95 11.25 -13.32
CA LYS A 91 9.89 11.87 -12.54
C LYS A 91 8.80 10.84 -12.28
N ILE A 92 8.44 10.69 -11.01
CA ILE A 92 7.52 9.68 -10.54
C ILE A 92 6.40 10.36 -9.77
N THR A 93 5.16 9.97 -10.02
CA THR A 93 3.99 10.39 -9.23
C THR A 93 3.55 9.26 -8.31
N PHE A 94 2.94 9.60 -7.17
CA PHE A 94 2.35 8.60 -6.28
C PHE A 94 1.13 7.97 -6.96
N LEU A 95 1.07 6.64 -6.97
CA LEU A 95 -0.08 5.92 -7.54
C LEU A 95 -1.31 5.99 -6.61
N THR A 96 -1.07 6.06 -5.30
CA THR A 96 -2.11 6.12 -4.25
C THR A 96 -1.74 7.17 -3.20
N PRO A 97 -1.85 8.48 -3.52
CA PRO A 97 -1.55 9.55 -2.58
C PRO A 97 -2.55 9.55 -1.43
N THR A 98 -2.06 9.56 -0.19
CA THR A 98 -2.89 9.55 1.03
C THR A 98 -2.88 10.88 1.79
N SER A 99 -2.12 11.86 1.30
CA SER A 99 -2.01 13.19 1.87
C SER A 99 -1.86 14.23 0.76
N GLU A 100 -2.21 15.47 1.05
CA GLU A 100 -2.09 16.59 0.11
C GLU A 100 -0.64 16.79 -0.36
N SER A 101 0.34 16.58 0.53
CA SER A 101 1.77 16.62 0.19
C SER A 101 2.23 15.54 -0.81
N MET A 102 1.40 14.53 -1.09
CA MET A 102 1.66 13.48 -2.09
C MET A 102 0.90 13.70 -3.40
N LEU A 103 -0.01 14.68 -3.44
CA LEU A 103 -0.67 15.09 -4.67
C LEU A 103 0.29 15.98 -5.46
N VAL A 104 0.40 15.72 -6.76
CA VAL A 104 1.14 16.58 -7.68
C VAL A 104 0.26 17.82 -7.89
N GLY A 105 0.75 18.99 -7.49
CA GLY A 105 0.13 20.29 -7.80
C GLY A 105 0.32 20.68 -9.25
#